data_AF-A0AAT9TBQ3-F1
#
_entry.id   AF-A0AAT9TBQ3-F1
#
_cell.length_a   1.000
_cell.length_b   1.000
_cell.length_c   1.000
_cell.angle_alpha   90.00
_cell.angle_beta   90.00
_cell.angle_gamma   90.00
#
_symmetry.space_group_name_H-M   'P 1'
#
loop_
_entity.id
_entity.type
_entity.pdbx_description
1 polymer ?
#
loop_
_entity_poly.entity_id
_entity_poly.type
_entity_poly.pdbx_seq_one_letter_code
_entity_poly.pdbx_strand_id
1 'polypeptide(L)'
;MSGGGDPYEGPEEEDPLSLSPQAEEVLFSLETPADVMSAVSSVMVEMREALELGVLPPSGRPLPGVPGAYVSAMPRGLGLIEFHETATGKGERGFYLARVIRIDDYPAEF
;
A
#
# COMPACT_ATOMS: atom_id res chain seq x y z
N MET A 1 -33.98 -9.65 -23.98
CA MET A 1 -32.86 -8.68 -23.90
C MET A 1 -32.93 -8.05 -22.53
N SER A 2 -32.10 -8.51 -21.58
CA SER A 2 -32.07 -7.95 -20.22
C SER A 2 -30.82 -7.10 -20.08
N GLY A 3 -30.94 -5.81 -20.39
CA GLY A 3 -29.97 -4.80 -20.00
C GLY A 3 -30.37 -4.25 -18.64
N GLY A 4 -30.08 -5.00 -17.58
CA GLY A 4 -30.12 -4.49 -16.22
C GLY A 4 -28.74 -3.94 -15.90
N GLY A 5 -28.49 -2.68 -16.28
CA GLY A 5 -27.30 -1.96 -15.81
C GLY A 5 -27.39 -1.81 -14.30
N ASP A 6 -26.28 -2.11 -13.61
CA ASP A 6 -26.18 -1.99 -12.16
C ASP A 6 -26.44 -0.54 -11.74
N PRO A 7 -27.45 -0.24 -10.90
CA PRO A 7 -27.74 1.11 -10.45
C PRO A 7 -26.67 1.70 -9.51
N TYR A 8 -25.61 0.94 -9.19
CA TYR A 8 -24.50 1.35 -8.33
C TYR A 8 -23.18 1.58 -9.07
N GLU A 9 -23.20 1.74 -10.39
CA GLU A 9 -22.02 2.21 -11.14
C GLU A 9 -21.82 3.72 -10.86
N GLY A 10 -21.28 4.02 -9.67
CA GLY A 10 -20.67 5.33 -9.42
C GLY A 10 -19.54 5.57 -10.42
N PRO A 11 -19.05 6.82 -10.57
CA PRO A 11 -17.89 7.04 -11.41
C PRO A 11 -16.78 6.07 -10.98
N GLU A 12 -16.16 5.36 -11.93
CA GLU A 12 -14.94 4.59 -11.69
C GLU A 12 -13.84 5.57 -11.26
N GLU A 13 -13.86 5.95 -9.99
CA GLU A 13 -12.77 6.68 -9.36
C GLU A 13 -11.63 5.69 -9.21
N GLU A 14 -10.56 5.91 -9.98
CA GLU A 14 -9.33 5.15 -9.84
C GLU A 14 -8.88 5.20 -8.37
N ASP A 15 -8.69 4.03 -7.74
CA ASP A 15 -8.26 3.98 -6.34
C ASP A 15 -6.89 4.67 -6.22
N PRO A 16 -6.78 5.77 -5.46
CA PRO A 16 -5.51 6.47 -5.30
C PRO A 16 -4.50 5.64 -4.50
N LEU A 17 -4.90 4.51 -3.90
CA LEU A 17 -4.01 3.51 -3.33
C LEU A 17 -3.95 2.27 -4.21
N SER A 18 -2.84 2.09 -4.91
CA SER A 18 -2.57 0.93 -5.78
C SER A 18 -1.58 -0.04 -5.14
N LEU A 19 -1.69 -1.33 -5.46
CA LEU A 19 -0.87 -2.40 -4.89
C LEU A 19 0.00 -3.04 -5.97
N SER A 20 1.21 -3.46 -5.60
CA SER A 20 1.98 -4.38 -6.43
C SER A 20 1.41 -5.80 -6.33
N PRO A 21 1.67 -6.67 -7.32
CA PRO A 21 1.29 -8.09 -7.23
C PRO A 21 1.85 -8.77 -5.97
N GLN A 22 3.04 -8.37 -5.51
CA GLN A 22 3.63 -8.88 -4.27
C GLN A 22 2.81 -8.43 -3.04
N ALA A 23 2.38 -7.18 -3.01
CA ALA A 23 1.55 -6.65 -1.93
C ALA A 23 0.17 -7.31 -1.88
N GLU A 24 -0.43 -7.53 -3.05
CA GLU A 24 -1.69 -8.27 -3.19
C GLU A 24 -1.57 -9.69 -2.67
N GLU A 25 -0.49 -10.41 -3.03
CA GLU A 25 -0.25 -11.77 -2.53
C GLU A 25 -0.21 -11.81 -1.00
N VAL A 26 0.45 -10.84 -0.36
CA VAL A 26 0.48 -10.76 1.10
C VAL A 26 -0.92 -10.56 1.69
N LEU A 27 -1.78 -9.74 1.09
CA LEU A 27 -3.12 -9.44 1.61
C LEU A 27 -4.17 -10.50 1.30
N PHE A 28 -3.97 -11.27 0.23
CA PHE A 28 -4.99 -12.20 -0.26
C PHE A 28 -4.59 -13.68 -0.13
N SER A 29 -3.35 -13.98 0.25
CA SER A 29 -2.91 -15.34 0.54
C SER A 29 -3.42 -15.83 1.90
N LEU A 30 -3.96 -17.06 1.91
CA LEU A 30 -4.32 -17.77 3.15
C LEU A 30 -3.09 -18.22 3.95
N GLU A 31 -1.90 -18.18 3.35
CA GLU A 31 -0.64 -18.56 3.99
C GLU A 31 0.02 -17.38 4.72
N THR A 32 -0.42 -16.15 4.47
CA THR A 32 0.12 -14.98 5.16
C THR A 32 -0.30 -15.01 6.64
N PRO A 33 0.66 -14.89 7.57
CA PRO A 33 0.36 -14.74 8.99
C PRO A 33 -0.59 -13.55 9.24
N ALA A 34 -1.59 -13.76 10.10
CA ALA A 34 -2.63 -12.76 10.35
C ALA A 34 -2.10 -11.43 10.92
N ASP A 35 -0.99 -11.48 11.68
CA ASP A 35 -0.31 -10.31 12.20
C ASP A 35 0.39 -9.50 11.11
N VAL A 36 1.00 -10.15 10.11
CA VAL A 36 1.54 -9.50 8.92
C VAL A 36 0.43 -8.85 8.10
N MET A 37 -0.68 -9.57 7.85
CA MET A 37 -1.84 -8.97 7.16
C MET A 37 -2.40 -7.76 7.89
N SER A 38 -2.54 -7.86 9.22
CA SER A 38 -3.00 -6.76 10.07
C SER A 38 -2.04 -5.57 10.03
N ALA A 39 -0.73 -5.82 10.00
CA ALA A 39 0.29 -4.78 9.93
C ALA A 39 0.25 -4.04 8.59
N VAL A 40 0.17 -4.76 7.46
CA VAL A 40 0.04 -4.17 6.13
C VAL A 40 -1.24 -3.36 6.02
N SER A 41 -2.36 -3.93 6.48
CA SER A 41 -3.65 -3.23 6.51
C SER A 41 -3.59 -1.94 7.33
N SER A 42 -2.88 -1.94 8.47
CA SER A 42 -2.72 -0.74 9.31
C SER A 42 -1.96 0.37 8.59
N VAL A 43 -0.91 0.03 7.84
CA VAL A 43 -0.15 1.00 7.04
C VAL A 43 -1.01 1.52 5.87
N MET A 44 -1.82 0.67 5.24
CA MET A 44 -2.75 1.10 4.20
C MET A 44 -3.81 2.08 4.72
N VAL A 45 -4.30 1.89 5.95
CA VAL A 45 -5.20 2.85 6.59
C VAL A 45 -4.52 4.20 6.77
N GLU A 46 -3.30 4.23 7.30
CA GLU A 46 -2.52 5.48 7.44
C GLU A 46 -2.28 6.16 6.08
N MET A 47 -2.03 5.38 5.02
CA MET A 47 -1.90 5.91 3.66
C MET A 47 -3.19 6.54 3.16
N ARG A 48 -4.35 5.92 3.40
CA ARG A 48 -5.65 6.48 3.01
C ARG A 48 -5.94 7.78 3.77
N GLU A 49 -5.70 7.82 5.08
CA GLU A 49 -5.82 9.05 5.87
C GLU A 49 -4.89 10.16 5.36
N ALA A 50 -3.66 9.81 4.97
CA ALA A 50 -2.71 10.76 4.40
C ALA A 50 -3.14 11.30 3.03
N LEU A 51 -3.76 10.46 2.19
CA LEU A 51 -4.35 10.89 0.90
C LEU A 51 -5.48 11.88 1.12
N GLU A 52 -6.40 11.61 2.04
CA GLU A 52 -7.51 12.51 2.39
C GLU A 52 -7.02 13.88 2.86
N LEU A 53 -5.88 13.90 3.57
CA LEU A 53 -5.25 15.12 4.09
C LEU A 53 -4.29 15.78 3.09
N GLY A 54 -3.99 15.14 1.96
CA GLY A 54 -3.03 15.62 0.97
C GLY A 54 -1.58 15.65 1.46
N VAL A 55 -1.22 14.83 2.46
CA VAL A 55 0.11 14.80 3.09
C VAL A 55 0.80 13.45 2.87
N LEU A 56 2.07 13.33 3.29
CA LEU A 56 2.73 12.03 3.37
C LEU A 56 2.31 11.28 4.64
N PRO A 57 2.25 9.94 4.62
CA PRO A 57 2.05 9.13 5.81
C PRO A 57 3.10 9.50 6.88
N PRO A 58 2.71 9.83 8.12
CA PRO A 58 3.63 10.19 9.20
C PRO A 58 4.73 9.15 9.49
N SER A 59 4.45 7.87 9.27
CA SER A 59 5.40 6.77 9.40
C SER A 59 6.39 6.67 8.24
N GLY A 60 6.08 7.30 7.10
CA GLY A 60 6.90 7.30 5.90
C GLY A 60 8.26 7.97 6.11
N ARG A 61 9.32 7.31 5.66
CA ARG A 61 10.69 7.84 5.62
C ARG A 61 11.20 7.74 4.19
N PRO A 62 11.82 8.80 3.64
CA PRO A 62 12.30 8.78 2.26
C PRO A 62 13.40 7.73 2.09
N LEU A 63 13.35 6.97 1.00
CA LEU A 63 14.38 6.00 0.65
C LEU A 63 15.58 6.75 0.02
N PRO A 64 16.80 6.65 0.60
CA PRO A 64 17.96 7.36 0.07
C PRO A 64 18.27 6.96 -1.37
N GLY A 65 18.43 7.93 -2.26
CA GLY A 65 18.83 7.69 -3.65
C GLY A 65 17.68 7.32 -4.60
N VAL A 66 16.44 7.20 -4.12
CA VAL A 66 15.27 6.88 -4.95
C VAL A 66 14.19 7.96 -4.73
N PRO A 67 14.13 9.00 -5.58
CA PRO A 67 13.14 10.07 -5.47
C PRO A 67 11.70 9.53 -5.52
N GLY A 68 10.84 10.02 -4.62
CA GLY A 68 9.43 9.61 -4.56
C GLY A 68 9.18 8.24 -3.91
N ALA A 69 10.22 7.51 -3.51
CA ALA A 69 10.10 6.27 -2.77
C ALA A 69 10.29 6.48 -1.27
N TYR A 70 9.50 5.74 -0.49
CA TYR A 70 9.46 5.82 0.95
C TYR A 70 9.38 4.41 1.55
N VAL A 71 9.78 4.31 2.81
CA VAL A 71 9.60 3.12 3.63
C VAL A 71 8.86 3.45 4.90
N SER A 72 7.94 2.58 5.31
CA SER A 72 7.28 2.62 6.61
C SER A 72 7.60 1.35 7.38
N ALA A 73 7.83 1.47 8.69
CA ALA A 73 8.05 0.31 9.54
C ALA A 73 6.72 -0.34 9.90
N MET A 74 6.62 -1.67 9.72
CA MET A 74 5.47 -2.41 10.19
C MET A 74 5.43 -2.42 11.73
N PRO A 75 4.24 -2.35 12.34
CA PRO A 75 4.09 -2.50 13.78
C PRO A 75 4.81 -3.74 14.31
N ARG A 76 5.29 -3.65 15.56
CA ARG A 76 5.95 -4.76 16.30
C ARG A 76 7.24 -5.28 15.64
N GLY A 77 7.82 -4.54 14.70
CA GLY A 77 9.07 -4.94 14.05
C GLY A 77 8.92 -6.12 13.09
N LEU A 78 7.71 -6.33 12.55
CA LEU A 78 7.44 -7.42 11.60
C LEU A 78 8.13 -7.24 10.24
N GLY A 79 8.66 -6.05 9.97
CA GLY A 79 9.37 -5.71 8.74
C GLY A 79 9.12 -4.28 8.27
N LEU A 80 9.24 -4.06 6.96
CA LEU A 80 9.11 -2.76 6.31
C LEU A 80 8.11 -2.85 5.15
N ILE A 81 7.50 -1.73 4.82
CA ILE A 81 6.69 -1.54 3.61
C ILE A 81 7.33 -0.44 2.78
N GLU A 82 7.69 -0.77 1.56
CA GLU A 82 8.13 0.20 0.56
C GLU A 82 6.90 0.70 -0.22
N PHE A 83 6.78 2.02 -0.35
CA PHE A 83 5.72 2.64 -1.12
C PHE A 83 6.23 3.86 -1.87
N HIS A 84 5.62 4.15 -3.01
CA HIS A 84 5.99 5.28 -3.85
C HIS A 84 4.84 6.27 -3.92
N GLU A 85 5.18 7.55 -3.97
CA GLU A 85 4.21 8.58 -4.34
C GLU A 85 3.93 8.49 -5.84
N THR A 86 2.65 8.48 -6.19
CA THR A 86 2.18 8.41 -7.58
C THR A 86 1.09 9.46 -7.80
N ALA A 87 0.52 9.49 -8.99
CA ALA A 87 -0.68 10.23 -9.28
C ALA A 87 -1.70 9.34 -10.00
N THR A 88 -2.98 9.57 -9.76
CA THR A 88 -4.07 8.97 -10.55
C THR A 88 -4.03 9.53 -11.98
N GLY A 89 -4.78 8.94 -12.90
CA GLY A 89 -4.97 9.44 -14.27
C GLY A 89 -5.54 10.87 -14.33
N LYS A 90 -6.15 11.35 -13.24
CA LYS A 90 -6.65 12.72 -13.08
C LYS A 90 -5.62 13.68 -12.48
N GLY A 91 -4.43 13.21 -12.14
CA GLY A 91 -3.35 14.00 -11.53
C GLY A 91 -3.52 14.22 -10.02
N GLU A 92 -4.43 13.49 -9.37
CA GLU A 92 -4.58 13.52 -7.92
C GLU A 92 -3.48 12.70 -7.27
N ARG A 93 -3.06 13.09 -6.07
CA ARG A 93 -2.03 12.35 -5.32
C ARG A 93 -2.48 10.91 -5.10
N GLY A 94 -1.56 9.97 -5.27
CA GLY A 94 -1.77 8.57 -4.97
C GLY A 94 -0.55 7.96 -4.28
N PHE A 95 -0.73 6.74 -3.78
CA PHE A 95 0.34 5.89 -3.30
C PHE A 95 0.34 4.54 -4.02
N TYR A 96 1.52 4.03 -4.30
CA TYR A 96 1.74 2.68 -4.80
C TYR A 96 2.47 1.87 -3.73
N LEU A 97 1.82 0.85 -3.17
CA LEU A 97 2.46 -0.06 -2.22
C LEU A 97 3.31 -1.06 -3.01
N ALA A 98 4.61 -0.76 -3.11
CA ALA A 98 5.53 -1.46 -3.98
C ALA A 98 5.90 -2.83 -3.41
N ARG A 99 6.24 -2.91 -2.12
CA ARG A 99 6.78 -4.14 -1.51
C ARG A 99 6.45 -4.26 -0.03
N VAL A 100 6.23 -5.50 0.42
CA VAL A 100 6.25 -5.87 1.83
C VAL A 100 7.53 -6.68 2.06
N ILE A 101 8.38 -6.22 2.98
CA ILE A 101 9.66 -6.84 3.32
C ILE A 101 9.54 -7.34 4.74
N ARG A 102 9.34 -8.65 4.93
CA ARG A 102 9.22 -9.22 6.27
C ARG A 102 10.59 -9.33 6.93
N ILE A 103 10.61 -9.29 8.26
CA ILE A 103 11.85 -9.48 9.01
C ILE A 103 12.42 -10.90 8.83
N ASP A 104 11.55 -11.90 8.64
CA ASP A 104 11.96 -13.29 8.37
C ASP A 104 12.62 -13.46 6.99
N ASP A 105 12.36 -12.53 6.06
CA ASP A 105 12.88 -12.57 4.69
C ASP A 105 14.23 -11.84 4.56
N TYR A 106 14.71 -11.19 5.64
CA TYR A 106 16.05 -10.62 5.64
C TYR A 106 17.07 -11.76 5.66
N PRO A 107 18.05 -11.78 4.74
CA PRO A 107 19.11 -12.78 4.79
C PRO A 107 19.83 -12.66 6.13
N ALA A 108 19.87 -13.76 6.87
CA ALA A 108 20.47 -13.83 8.21
C ALA A 108 22.00 -13.65 8.22
N GLU A 109 22.64 -13.46 7.06
CA GLU A 109 24.09 -13.44 6.91
C GLU A 109 24.55 -12.14 6.22
N PHE A 110 25.31 -11.34 6.98
CA PHE A 110 26.20 -10.27 6.51
C PHE A 110 27.63 -10.60 6.91
#